data_AF-A0A916YQS3-F1
#
_entry.id   AF-A0A916YQS3-F1
#
_cell.length_a   1.000
_cell.length_b   1.000
_cell.length_c   1.000
_cell.angle_alpha   90.00
_cell.angle_beta   90.00
_cell.angle_gamma   90.00
#
_symmetry.space_group_name_H-M   'P 1'
#
loop_
_entity.id
_entity.type
_entity.pdbx_description
1 polymer ?
#
loop_
_entity_poly.entity_id
_entity_poly.type
_entity_poly.pdbx_seq_one_letter_code
_entity_poly.pdbx_strand_id
1 'polypeptide(L)'
;MKSIAFISILAFSLACQSKKGTTQKEVSTDTIATATTQNVDKTEEFITFGFSNENGDKILAFEDGISPRELTQTIDKNAEVTPIKFLKTQAGNEKGINLVAQNIDNCKGQLFSMLNGDKVNPNETVVLFNYNFAVNHKPVLLKKIETPILVDEKIKLLIAKDKNRKVKQAWEIAHLAERQKAYLVIFEPKKDSVLASLVIGGTSYIYRDYPAKYDAGSTWRVDDGGEFPNDAIKIIGAFMNNKNEIEIIIDWAGAEGANIEYAKSNKNKFETIKEASRYWGAM
;
A
#
# COMPACT_ATOMS: atom_id res chain seq x y z
N MET A 1 11.36 -58.77 -7.68
CA MET A 1 9.99 -58.36 -7.28
C MET A 1 9.22 -58.05 -8.54
N LYS A 2 8.13 -58.78 -8.79
CA LYS A 2 7.33 -58.74 -10.02
C LYS A 2 6.09 -57.87 -9.82
N SER A 3 5.71 -57.21 -10.92
CA SER A 3 4.55 -56.35 -11.14
C SER A 3 3.21 -57.05 -10.89
N ILE A 4 2.20 -56.32 -10.38
CA ILE A 4 0.78 -56.64 -10.54
C ILE A 4 0.02 -55.32 -10.78
N ALA A 5 -0.61 -55.24 -11.95
CA ALA A 5 -1.61 -54.24 -12.32
C ALA A 5 -3.00 -54.72 -11.87
N PHE A 6 -3.86 -53.80 -11.46
CA PHE A 6 -5.30 -54.06 -11.30
C PHE A 6 -6.08 -53.24 -12.34
N ILE A 7 -6.83 -53.97 -13.16
CA ILE A 7 -7.89 -53.52 -14.07
C ILE A 7 -9.22 -53.94 -13.43
N SER A 8 -10.31 -53.28 -13.88
CA SER A 8 -11.74 -53.71 -13.85
C SER A 8 -12.59 -53.09 -12.74
N ILE A 9 -13.87 -52.71 -12.94
CA ILE A 9 -14.82 -52.88 -14.05
C ILE A 9 -15.93 -51.82 -13.91
N LEU A 10 -16.44 -51.36 -15.04
CA LEU A 10 -17.66 -50.56 -15.22
C LEU A 10 -18.91 -51.44 -15.08
N ALA A 11 -19.99 -50.96 -14.46
CA ALA A 11 -21.32 -51.53 -14.70
C ALA A 11 -22.42 -50.45 -14.67
N PHE A 12 -23.11 -50.36 -15.81
CA PHE A 12 -24.32 -49.60 -16.13
C PHE A 12 -25.54 -50.07 -15.31
N SER A 13 -26.49 -49.16 -15.08
CA SER A 13 -27.88 -49.43 -15.50
C SER A 13 -28.68 -48.13 -15.65
N LEU A 14 -29.49 -48.12 -16.72
CA LEU A 14 -30.34 -47.04 -17.21
C LEU A 14 -31.81 -47.39 -16.92
N ALA A 15 -32.60 -46.33 -16.77
CA ALA A 15 -34.03 -46.20 -17.09
C ALA A 15 -35.09 -46.86 -16.16
N CYS A 16 -36.07 -46.06 -15.70
CA CYS A 16 -37.37 -45.95 -16.38
C CYS A 16 -38.22 -44.78 -15.85
N GLN A 17 -39.03 -44.20 -16.74
CA GLN A 17 -39.99 -43.11 -16.51
C GLN A 17 -41.29 -43.61 -15.83
N SER A 18 -42.00 -42.74 -15.10
CA SER A 18 -43.46 -42.69 -15.14
C SER A 18 -44.02 -41.32 -14.73
N LYS A 19 -45.23 -41.02 -15.21
CA LYS A 19 -45.91 -39.72 -15.23
C LYS A 19 -47.20 -39.78 -14.39
N LYS A 20 -47.64 -38.60 -13.91
CA LYS A 20 -48.99 -38.15 -13.47
C LYS A 20 -49.40 -38.31 -12.00
N GLY A 21 -49.81 -37.17 -11.44
CA GLY A 21 -50.66 -37.03 -10.25
C GLY A 21 -50.83 -35.56 -9.87
N THR A 22 -51.97 -34.96 -10.23
CA THR A 22 -52.34 -33.56 -9.97
C THR A 22 -52.86 -33.39 -8.54
N THR A 23 -52.31 -32.45 -7.77
CA THR A 23 -53.02 -31.84 -6.63
C THR A 23 -52.64 -30.37 -6.55
N GLN A 24 -53.60 -29.48 -6.81
CA GLN A 24 -53.51 -28.06 -6.48
C GLN A 24 -53.41 -27.88 -4.97
N LYS A 25 -52.44 -27.10 -4.51
CA LYS A 25 -52.48 -26.40 -3.22
C LYS A 25 -51.86 -25.01 -3.41
N GLU A 26 -52.72 -24.01 -3.18
CA GLU A 26 -52.50 -22.61 -2.84
C GLU A 26 -51.22 -21.91 -3.35
N VAL A 27 -51.46 -20.94 -4.22
CA VAL A 27 -50.56 -19.82 -4.49
C VAL A 27 -50.51 -18.96 -3.23
N SER A 28 -49.50 -19.19 -2.39
CA SER A 28 -49.02 -18.19 -1.43
C SER A 28 -48.19 -17.17 -2.22
N THR A 29 -48.77 -16.00 -2.43
CA THR A 29 -48.03 -14.80 -2.81
C THR A 29 -47.35 -14.30 -1.55
N ASP A 30 -46.04 -14.55 -1.41
CA ASP A 30 -45.09 -13.67 -0.72
C ASP A 30 -43.74 -14.37 -0.53
N THR A 31 -42.87 -14.21 -1.53
CA THR A 31 -41.44 -14.07 -1.23
C THR A 31 -40.88 -13.08 -2.24
N ILE A 32 -41.16 -11.80 -1.99
CA ILE A 32 -40.24 -10.75 -2.43
C ILE A 32 -38.90 -11.13 -1.81
N ALA A 33 -37.91 -11.41 -2.64
CA ALA A 33 -36.54 -11.54 -2.19
C ALA A 33 -36.16 -10.20 -1.56
N THR A 34 -36.23 -10.13 -0.24
CA THR A 34 -35.70 -9.03 0.53
C THR A 34 -34.22 -8.99 0.24
N ALA A 35 -33.80 -8.04 -0.60
CA ALA A 35 -32.42 -7.62 -0.65
C ALA A 35 -32.06 -7.20 0.78
N THR A 36 -31.34 -8.06 1.49
CA THR A 36 -30.69 -7.67 2.73
C THR A 36 -29.71 -6.59 2.32
N THR A 37 -30.13 -5.33 2.45
CA THR A 37 -29.20 -4.22 2.55
C THR A 37 -28.29 -4.60 3.69
N GLN A 38 -27.08 -5.05 3.37
CA GLN A 38 -26.00 -5.03 4.32
C GLN A 38 -25.99 -3.60 4.84
N ASN A 39 -26.25 -3.43 6.13
CA ASN A 39 -25.87 -2.22 6.83
C ASN A 39 -24.36 -2.13 6.67
N VAL A 40 -23.91 -1.47 5.61
CA VAL A 40 -22.55 -0.95 5.52
C VAL A 40 -22.47 -0.03 6.73
N ASP A 41 -21.67 -0.44 7.70
CA ASP A 41 -21.41 0.40 8.86
C ASP A 41 -20.84 1.71 8.32
N LYS A 42 -21.66 2.78 8.36
CA LYS A 42 -21.31 4.10 7.80
C LYS A 42 -20.13 4.75 8.54
N THR A 43 -19.53 4.06 9.51
CA THR A 43 -18.34 4.48 10.25
C THR A 43 -17.04 3.82 9.76
N GLU A 44 -17.11 2.85 8.84
CA GLU A 44 -15.92 2.16 8.35
C GLU A 44 -14.97 3.13 7.63
N GLU A 45 -13.68 3.00 7.91
CA GLU A 45 -12.61 3.80 7.31
C GLU A 45 -11.91 2.97 6.23
N PHE A 46 -11.76 3.56 5.05
CA PHE A 46 -11.10 2.92 3.93
C PHE A 46 -9.88 3.70 3.51
N ILE A 47 -8.78 2.98 3.30
CA ILE A 47 -7.55 3.49 2.69
C ILE A 47 -7.03 2.45 1.70
N THR A 48 -6.60 2.92 0.54
CA THR A 48 -5.95 2.14 -0.51
C THR A 48 -4.90 2.97 -1.22
N PHE A 49 -4.26 2.35 -2.20
CA PHE A 49 -3.19 2.95 -2.98
C PHE A 49 -3.49 2.85 -4.47
N GLY A 50 -2.81 3.68 -5.23
CA GLY A 50 -2.83 3.68 -6.68
C GLY A 50 -1.62 4.41 -7.22
N PHE A 51 -1.65 4.73 -8.50
CA PHE A 51 -0.66 5.62 -9.10
C PHE A 51 -1.31 6.64 -10.02
N SER A 52 -0.65 7.77 -10.17
CA SER A 52 -1.13 8.86 -11.01
C SER A 52 -0.60 8.77 -12.44
N ASN A 53 -1.33 9.40 -13.36
CA ASN A 53 -0.83 9.59 -14.73
C ASN A 53 0.23 10.71 -14.80
N GLU A 54 0.74 10.96 -16.01
CA GLU A 54 1.79 11.95 -16.26
C GLU A 54 1.35 13.40 -15.94
N ASN A 55 0.04 13.66 -15.97
CA ASN A 55 -0.52 14.98 -15.69
C ASN A 55 -0.90 15.20 -14.22
N GLY A 56 -0.93 14.13 -13.41
CA GLY A 56 -1.42 14.14 -12.03
C GLY A 56 -2.93 14.38 -11.89
N ASP A 57 -3.70 14.28 -12.97
CA ASP A 57 -5.16 14.56 -12.98
C ASP A 57 -6.04 13.30 -12.98
N LYS A 58 -5.41 12.13 -13.15
CA LYS A 58 -6.05 10.82 -13.04
C LYS A 58 -5.26 9.90 -12.13
N ILE A 59 -5.98 9.02 -11.44
CA ILE A 59 -5.43 8.02 -10.54
C ILE A 59 -6.02 6.66 -10.90
N LEU A 60 -5.17 5.64 -11.03
CA LEU A 60 -5.61 4.25 -11.12
C LEU A 60 -5.36 3.56 -9.78
N ALA A 61 -6.43 3.19 -9.09
CA ALA A 61 -6.36 2.47 -7.82
C ALA A 61 -6.00 1.00 -8.05
N PHE A 62 -5.22 0.43 -7.12
CA PHE A 62 -4.97 -1.01 -7.09
C PHE A 62 -6.23 -1.75 -6.63
N GLU A 63 -6.45 -2.93 -7.20
CA GLU A 63 -7.60 -3.76 -6.81
C GLU A 63 -7.40 -4.32 -5.40
N ASP A 64 -8.31 -4.00 -4.48
CA ASP A 64 -8.21 -4.41 -3.07
C ASP A 64 -9.56 -4.79 -2.44
N GLY A 65 -10.59 -4.99 -3.27
CA GLY A 65 -11.94 -5.35 -2.83
C GLY A 65 -12.79 -4.18 -2.33
N ILE A 66 -12.26 -2.95 -2.29
CA ILE A 66 -13.03 -1.77 -1.90
C ILE A 66 -13.90 -1.32 -3.08
N SER A 67 -15.17 -1.00 -2.79
CA SER A 67 -16.06 -0.40 -3.77
C SER A 67 -15.49 0.97 -4.19
N PRO A 68 -15.30 1.23 -5.49
CA PRO A 68 -14.67 2.48 -5.95
C PRO A 68 -15.49 3.72 -5.59
N ARG A 69 -16.79 3.56 -5.28
CA ARG A 69 -17.65 4.67 -4.86
C ARG A 69 -17.42 5.11 -3.42
N GLU A 70 -16.80 4.26 -2.60
CA GLU A 70 -16.42 4.61 -1.22
C GLU A 70 -15.15 5.46 -1.18
N LEU A 71 -14.29 5.36 -2.19
CA LEU A 71 -13.07 6.15 -2.31
C LEU A 71 -13.42 7.53 -2.90
N THR A 72 -13.36 8.55 -2.05
CA THR A 72 -13.83 9.90 -2.39
C THR A 72 -12.75 10.96 -2.28
N GLN A 73 -11.61 10.63 -1.67
CA GLN A 73 -10.54 11.60 -1.38
C GLN A 73 -9.15 11.02 -1.63
N THR A 74 -8.20 11.93 -1.81
CA THR A 74 -6.76 11.68 -1.90
C THR A 74 -5.99 12.83 -1.24
N ILE A 75 -4.66 12.73 -1.22
CA ILE A 75 -3.77 13.84 -0.87
C ILE A 75 -3.17 14.43 -2.16
N ASP A 76 -3.28 15.74 -2.34
CA ASP A 76 -2.71 16.47 -3.48
C ASP A 76 -1.18 16.69 -3.33
N LYS A 77 -0.57 17.34 -4.33
CA LYS A 77 0.87 17.65 -4.31
C LYS A 77 1.32 18.55 -3.15
N ASN A 78 0.40 19.25 -2.49
CA ASN A 78 0.65 20.18 -1.38
C ASN A 78 0.35 19.55 -0.01
N ALA A 79 0.08 18.24 0.04
CA ALA A 79 -0.36 17.54 1.23
C ALA A 79 -1.79 17.92 1.72
N GLU A 80 -2.64 18.44 0.83
CA GLU A 80 -4.03 18.78 1.13
C GLU A 80 -4.99 17.65 0.75
N VAL A 81 -6.04 17.44 1.55
CA VAL A 81 -7.11 16.51 1.17
C VAL A 81 -7.91 17.11 0.02
N THR A 82 -7.92 16.44 -1.12
CA THR A 82 -8.68 16.86 -2.31
C THR A 82 -9.67 15.77 -2.74
N PRO A 83 -10.87 16.16 -3.22
CA PRO A 83 -11.87 15.19 -3.64
C PRO A 83 -11.53 14.58 -5.02
N ILE A 84 -11.87 13.29 -5.14
CA ILE A 84 -11.74 12.52 -6.37
C ILE A 84 -13.10 11.94 -6.77
N LYS A 85 -13.21 11.56 -8.05
CA LYS A 85 -14.43 10.94 -8.56
C LYS A 85 -14.09 9.69 -9.35
N PHE A 86 -14.74 8.58 -8.99
CA PHE A 86 -14.69 7.36 -9.79
C PHE A 86 -15.25 7.62 -11.20
N LEU A 87 -14.47 7.25 -12.22
CA LEU A 87 -14.83 7.37 -13.62
C LEU A 87 -15.36 6.04 -14.18
N LYS A 88 -14.52 5.00 -14.11
CA LYS A 88 -14.80 3.69 -14.73
C LYS A 88 -13.84 2.63 -14.20
N THR A 89 -14.22 1.38 -14.38
CA THR A 89 -13.30 0.24 -14.28
C THR A 89 -12.71 -0.05 -15.66
N GLN A 90 -11.39 -0.20 -15.72
CA GLN A 90 -10.65 -0.61 -16.91
C GLN A 90 -10.37 -2.11 -16.84
N ALA A 91 -10.67 -2.83 -17.94
CA ALA A 91 -10.32 -4.25 -18.06
C ALA A 91 -8.80 -4.48 -18.22
N GLY A 92 -8.07 -3.46 -18.67
CA GLY A 92 -6.66 -3.53 -19.01
C GLY A 92 -6.37 -4.32 -20.29
N ASN A 93 -5.12 -4.30 -20.73
CA ASN A 93 -4.58 -5.12 -21.82
C ASN A 93 -3.09 -5.42 -21.59
N GLU A 94 -2.45 -6.13 -22.51
CA GLU A 94 -1.06 -6.57 -22.43
C GLU A 94 -0.02 -5.43 -22.31
N LYS A 95 -0.36 -4.21 -22.72
CA LYS A 95 0.51 -3.02 -22.55
C LYS A 95 0.42 -2.41 -21.15
N GLY A 96 -0.51 -2.89 -20.33
CA GLY A 96 -0.78 -2.40 -18.97
C GLY A 96 -0.12 -3.20 -17.85
N ILE A 97 0.82 -4.10 -18.18
CA ILE A 97 1.48 -4.97 -17.18
C ILE A 97 2.34 -4.13 -16.22
N ASN A 98 3.10 -3.17 -16.75
CA ASN A 98 3.91 -2.26 -15.95
C ASN A 98 3.05 -1.06 -15.52
N LEU A 99 2.93 -0.86 -14.21
CA LEU A 99 2.13 0.17 -13.54
C LEU A 99 2.86 1.51 -13.53
N VAL A 100 3.22 1.98 -14.72
CA VAL A 100 3.85 3.28 -14.96
C VAL A 100 2.85 4.25 -15.59
N ALA A 101 3.03 5.56 -15.38
CA ALA A 101 2.07 6.58 -15.82
C ALA A 101 1.72 6.49 -17.32
N GLN A 102 2.70 6.14 -18.16
CA GLN A 102 2.56 5.98 -19.61
C GLN A 102 1.54 4.90 -19.99
N ASN A 103 1.34 3.91 -19.11
CA ASN A 103 0.51 2.75 -19.36
C ASN A 103 -0.89 2.85 -18.74
N ILE A 104 -1.22 3.95 -18.05
CA ILE A 104 -2.44 4.03 -17.22
C ILE A 104 -3.73 3.69 -17.98
N ASP A 105 -3.86 4.10 -19.25
CA ASP A 105 -5.03 3.81 -20.09
C ASP A 105 -5.12 2.32 -20.50
N ASN A 106 -4.00 1.60 -20.43
CA ASN A 106 -3.87 0.17 -20.73
C ASN A 106 -3.88 -0.72 -19.48
N CYS A 107 -3.68 -0.15 -18.29
CA CYS A 107 -3.69 -0.91 -17.03
C CYS A 107 -5.12 -1.34 -16.64
N LYS A 108 -5.23 -2.52 -16.03
CA LYS A 108 -6.45 -2.97 -15.36
C LYS A 108 -6.58 -2.23 -14.04
N GLY A 109 -7.79 -1.79 -13.68
CA GLY A 109 -8.05 -1.17 -12.39
C GLY A 109 -9.21 -0.19 -12.37
N GLN A 110 -9.37 0.51 -11.25
CA GLN A 110 -10.42 1.51 -11.05
C GLN A 110 -9.85 2.90 -11.29
N LEU A 111 -10.39 3.63 -12.28
CA LEU A 111 -9.90 4.95 -12.67
C LEU A 111 -10.69 6.06 -11.98
N PHE A 112 -9.96 7.03 -11.45
CA PHE A 112 -10.48 8.21 -10.79
C PHE A 112 -9.97 9.48 -11.48
N SER A 113 -10.77 10.54 -11.47
CA SER A 113 -10.33 11.89 -11.82
C SER A 113 -10.19 12.75 -10.56
N MET A 114 -9.20 13.63 -10.57
CA MET A 114 -9.16 14.79 -9.70
C MET A 114 -10.30 15.75 -10.04
N LEU A 115 -10.81 16.46 -9.05
CA LEU A 115 -11.84 17.49 -9.25
C LEU A 115 -11.23 18.90 -9.16
N ASN A 116 -11.98 19.92 -9.60
CA ASN A 116 -11.63 21.34 -9.44
C ASN A 116 -10.29 21.80 -10.07
N GLY A 117 -9.70 21.00 -10.95
CA GLY A 117 -8.38 21.29 -11.54
C GLY A 117 -7.20 20.91 -10.64
N ASP A 118 -7.47 20.26 -9.51
CA ASP A 118 -6.45 19.78 -8.58
C ASP A 118 -5.59 18.68 -9.20
N LYS A 119 -4.40 18.50 -8.65
CA LYS A 119 -3.42 17.53 -9.13
C LYS A 119 -2.66 16.88 -7.99
N VAL A 120 -2.49 15.56 -8.08
CA VAL A 120 -1.50 14.82 -7.30
C VAL A 120 -0.12 14.91 -7.96
N ASN A 121 0.93 14.46 -7.28
CA ASN A 121 2.24 14.32 -7.89
C ASN A 121 2.16 13.37 -9.09
N PRO A 122 2.67 13.75 -10.29
CA PRO A 122 2.57 12.94 -11.49
C PRO A 122 3.51 11.73 -11.43
N ASN A 123 3.08 10.60 -12.01
CA ASN A 123 3.83 9.33 -12.06
C ASN A 123 4.29 8.78 -10.69
N GLU A 124 3.64 9.17 -9.60
CA GLU A 124 3.97 8.72 -8.26
C GLU A 124 2.87 7.79 -7.74
N THR A 125 3.22 6.98 -6.75
CA THR A 125 2.22 6.29 -5.94
C THR A 125 1.38 7.32 -5.19
N VAL A 126 0.09 7.07 -5.09
CA VAL A 126 -0.87 7.94 -4.40
C VAL A 126 -1.75 7.14 -3.46
N VAL A 127 -2.29 7.82 -2.47
CA VAL A 127 -3.20 7.24 -1.48
C VAL A 127 -4.64 7.66 -1.78
N LEU A 128 -5.59 6.75 -1.73
CA LEU A 128 -7.02 7.04 -1.86
C LEU A 128 -7.72 6.59 -0.60
N PHE A 129 -8.69 7.37 -0.13
CA PHE A 129 -9.42 7.07 1.09
C PHE A 129 -10.86 7.59 1.03
N ASN A 130 -11.68 7.13 1.97
CA ASN A 130 -13.06 7.60 2.11
C ASN A 130 -13.15 8.82 3.03
N TYR A 131 -14.34 9.42 3.06
CA TYR A 131 -14.64 10.57 3.90
C TYR A 131 -14.38 10.32 5.39
N ASN A 132 -14.74 9.13 5.89
CA ASN A 132 -14.57 8.79 7.30
C ASN A 132 -13.10 8.80 7.71
N PHE A 133 -12.22 8.23 6.88
CA PHE A 133 -10.78 8.32 7.10
C PHE A 133 -10.33 9.78 7.19
N ALA A 134 -10.72 10.64 6.24
CA ALA A 134 -10.28 12.04 6.26
C ALA A 134 -10.76 12.85 7.47
N VAL A 135 -11.92 12.51 8.04
CA VAL A 135 -12.44 13.16 9.25
C VAL A 135 -11.61 12.78 10.48
N ASN A 136 -11.13 11.54 10.54
CA ASN A 136 -10.42 11.00 11.71
C ASN A 136 -8.89 11.06 11.60
N HIS A 137 -8.36 11.37 10.42
CA HIS A 137 -6.95 11.37 10.08
C HIS A 137 -6.57 12.68 9.38
N LYS A 138 -5.96 13.60 10.13
CA LYS A 138 -5.57 14.92 9.61
C LYS A 138 -4.25 14.80 8.85
N PRO A 139 -4.14 15.24 7.59
CA PRO A 139 -2.86 15.23 6.89
C PRO A 139 -1.80 16.03 7.61
N VAL A 140 -0.57 15.53 7.56
CA VAL A 140 0.62 16.21 8.04
C VAL A 140 1.37 16.75 6.83
N LEU A 141 1.68 18.03 6.85
CA LEU A 141 2.51 18.64 5.81
C LEU A 141 3.87 17.93 5.78
N LEU A 142 4.17 17.37 4.61
CA LEU A 142 5.42 16.71 4.32
C LEU A 142 6.25 17.62 3.42
N LYS A 143 7.43 18.03 3.90
CA LYS A 143 8.43 18.69 3.07
C LYS A 143 9.50 17.68 2.70
N LYS A 144 9.44 17.17 1.46
CA LYS A 144 10.46 16.29 0.91
C LYS A 144 11.80 17.01 0.82
N ILE A 145 12.89 16.29 1.10
CA ILE A 145 14.25 16.72 0.78
C ILE A 145 14.65 16.00 -0.50
N GLU A 146 14.85 16.74 -1.60
CA GLU A 146 15.20 16.15 -2.90
C GLU A 146 16.56 15.42 -2.88
N THR A 147 17.50 15.93 -2.08
CA THR A 147 18.82 15.31 -1.92
C THR A 147 19.07 15.04 -0.44
N PRO A 148 19.04 13.76 0.00
CA PRO A 148 19.20 13.39 1.39
C PRO A 148 20.43 14.04 2.05
N ILE A 149 20.23 14.67 3.21
CA ILE A 149 21.27 15.44 3.91
C ILE A 149 21.91 14.56 4.98
N LEU A 150 23.25 14.50 5.04
CA LEU A 150 23.92 13.75 6.10
C LEU A 150 23.54 14.27 7.49
N VAL A 151 23.17 13.34 8.37
CA VAL A 151 22.75 13.62 9.74
C VAL A 151 23.96 13.93 10.61
N ASP A 152 23.80 14.90 11.51
CA ASP A 152 24.83 15.27 12.48
C ASP A 152 25.14 14.13 13.47
N GLU A 153 26.34 14.18 14.06
CA GLU A 153 26.81 13.12 14.96
C GLU A 153 25.95 13.02 16.24
N LYS A 154 25.35 14.12 16.70
CA LYS A 154 24.52 14.13 17.92
C LYS A 154 23.26 13.29 17.72
N ILE A 155 22.57 13.44 16.59
CA ILE A 155 21.38 12.66 16.25
C ILE A 155 21.76 11.19 16.03
N LYS A 156 22.88 10.90 15.35
CA LYS A 156 23.40 9.54 15.20
C LYS A 156 23.62 8.85 16.55
N LEU A 157 24.23 9.55 17.52
CA LEU A 157 24.47 9.01 18.87
C LEU A 157 23.18 8.71 19.63
N LEU A 158 22.15 9.56 19.51
CA LEU A 158 20.85 9.33 20.12
C LEU A 158 20.19 8.07 19.55
N ILE A 159 20.14 7.96 18.22
CA ILE A 159 19.57 6.79 17.54
C ILE A 159 20.36 5.52 17.85
N ALA A 160 21.70 5.60 17.87
CA ALA A 160 22.56 4.46 18.20
C ALA A 160 22.31 3.94 19.62
N LYS A 161 22.08 4.86 20.57
CA LYS A 161 21.74 4.54 21.96
C LYS A 161 20.39 3.83 22.05
N ASP A 162 19.34 4.37 21.42
CA ASP A 162 18.01 3.78 21.41
C ASP A 162 18.01 2.34 20.83
N LYS A 163 18.80 2.12 19.79
CA LYS A 163 18.88 0.82 19.09
C LYS A 163 19.93 -0.14 19.65
N ASN A 164 20.73 0.30 20.63
CA ASN A 164 21.89 -0.44 21.14
C ASN A 164 22.76 -1.02 20.00
N ARG A 165 23.02 -0.16 19.00
CA ARG A 165 23.73 -0.51 17.77
C ARG A 165 24.30 0.75 17.13
N LYS A 166 25.59 0.75 16.80
CA LYS A 166 26.25 1.89 16.17
C LYS A 166 25.62 2.20 14.81
N VAL A 167 25.49 3.49 14.50
CA VAL A 167 25.02 3.98 13.20
C VAL A 167 26.22 4.11 12.26
N LYS A 168 26.18 3.42 11.11
CA LYS A 168 27.18 3.55 10.04
C LYS A 168 26.95 4.87 9.30
N GLN A 169 25.76 5.05 8.76
CA GLN A 169 25.35 6.23 8.00
C GLN A 169 23.91 6.60 8.31
N ALA A 170 23.58 7.89 8.19
CA ALA A 170 22.23 8.38 8.36
C ALA A 170 22.02 9.63 7.52
N TRP A 171 20.84 9.74 6.90
CA TRP A 171 20.44 10.88 6.11
C TRP A 171 19.06 11.38 6.55
N GLU A 172 18.89 12.69 6.58
CA GLU A 172 17.59 13.35 6.70
C GLU A 172 16.94 13.37 5.31
N ILE A 173 15.70 12.86 5.22
CA ILE A 173 15.00 12.63 3.95
C ILE A 173 13.71 13.46 3.81
N ALA A 174 13.11 13.90 4.92
CA ALA A 174 11.92 14.75 4.91
C ALA A 174 11.71 15.48 6.24
N HIS A 175 10.91 16.55 6.22
CA HIS A 175 10.33 17.17 7.41
C HIS A 175 8.84 16.87 7.49
N LEU A 176 8.36 16.56 8.69
CA LEU A 176 6.97 16.31 9.02
C LEU A 176 6.54 17.36 10.05
N ALA A 177 5.57 18.21 9.69
CA ALA A 177 5.21 19.39 10.49
C ALA A 177 6.43 20.26 10.86
N GLU A 178 6.27 21.22 11.78
CA GLU A 178 7.37 22.17 12.11
C GLU A 178 8.51 21.55 12.94
N ARG A 179 8.37 20.33 13.49
CA ARG A 179 9.31 19.80 14.50
C ARG A 179 9.72 18.34 14.36
N GLN A 180 9.11 17.57 13.47
CA GLN A 180 9.52 16.18 13.25
C GLN A 180 10.32 16.08 11.96
N LYS A 181 11.35 15.24 12.00
CA LYS A 181 12.19 14.95 10.84
C LYS A 181 12.16 13.45 10.60
N ALA A 182 12.24 13.07 9.33
CA ALA A 182 12.43 11.70 8.91
C ALA A 182 13.90 11.47 8.53
N TYR A 183 14.44 10.35 8.99
CA TYR A 183 15.79 9.92 8.74
C TYR A 183 15.80 8.50 8.18
N LEU A 184 16.67 8.25 7.21
CA LEU A 184 17.05 6.91 6.81
C LEU A 184 18.39 6.57 7.46
N VAL A 185 18.44 5.48 8.22
CA VAL A 185 19.57 5.12 9.08
C VAL A 185 20.06 3.72 8.75
N ILE A 186 21.34 3.59 8.44
CA ILE A 186 22.02 2.30 8.25
C ILE A 186 22.91 2.05 9.46
N PHE A 187 22.75 0.91 10.10
CA PHE A 187 23.53 0.52 11.27
C PHE A 187 24.74 -0.32 10.89
N GLU A 188 25.78 -0.31 11.73
CA GLU A 188 26.92 -1.21 11.56
C GLU A 188 26.48 -2.69 11.59
N PRO A 189 27.01 -3.57 10.72
CA PRO A 189 26.66 -4.99 10.72
C PRO A 189 27.04 -5.68 12.04
N LYS A 190 26.27 -6.70 12.43
CA LYS A 190 26.58 -7.62 13.53
C LYS A 190 26.67 -9.02 12.94
N LYS A 191 27.89 -9.46 12.60
CA LYS A 191 28.11 -10.65 11.74
C LYS A 191 27.37 -10.46 10.40
N ASP A 192 26.54 -11.42 10.01
CA ASP A 192 25.69 -11.38 8.82
C ASP A 192 24.37 -10.62 9.03
N SER A 193 24.06 -10.16 10.26
CA SER A 193 22.89 -9.32 10.49
C SER A 193 23.17 -7.87 10.11
N VAL A 194 22.39 -7.34 9.18
CA VAL A 194 22.36 -5.92 8.82
C VAL A 194 21.02 -5.30 9.20
N LEU A 195 21.00 -3.97 9.35
CA LEU A 195 19.80 -3.23 9.71
C LEU A 195 19.82 -1.86 9.05
N ALA A 196 18.77 -1.56 8.32
CA ALA A 196 18.37 -0.21 7.98
C ALA A 196 17.08 0.15 8.75
N SER A 197 16.85 1.42 9.03
CA SER A 197 15.59 1.88 9.63
C SER A 197 15.18 3.21 9.03
N LEU A 198 13.88 3.37 8.75
CA LEU A 198 13.24 4.67 8.66
C LEU A 198 12.92 5.13 10.08
N VAL A 199 13.33 6.34 10.43
CA VAL A 199 13.20 6.91 11.78
C VAL A 199 12.50 8.24 11.68
N ILE A 200 11.40 8.44 12.43
CA ILE A 200 10.72 9.73 12.52
C ILE A 200 10.79 10.23 13.94
N GLY A 201 11.23 11.47 14.12
CA GLY A 201 11.30 12.03 15.47
C GLY A 201 12.02 13.37 15.60
N GLY A 202 12.23 13.73 16.86
CA GLY A 202 12.95 14.93 17.30
C GLY A 202 13.33 14.81 18.78
N THR A 203 12.32 14.79 19.67
CA THR A 203 12.53 14.53 21.11
C THR A 203 12.54 13.03 21.43
N SER A 204 11.63 12.29 20.81
CA SER A 204 11.57 10.83 20.79
C SER A 204 11.55 10.35 19.36
N TYR A 205 11.95 9.10 19.15
CA TYR A 205 12.03 8.48 17.83
C TYR A 205 11.10 7.28 17.71
N ILE A 206 10.49 7.16 16.54
CA ILE A 206 9.63 6.06 16.12
C ILE A 206 10.32 5.37 14.95
N TYR A 207 10.44 4.05 15.02
CA TYR A 207 11.27 3.26 14.11
C TYR A 207 10.43 2.34 13.23
N ARG A 208 10.70 2.34 11.93
CA ARG A 208 10.36 1.25 11.01
C ARG A 208 11.67 0.55 10.64
N ASP A 209 11.86 -0.64 11.17
CA ASP A 209 13.09 -1.41 10.99
C ASP A 209 13.00 -2.33 9.77
N TYR A 210 14.08 -2.41 9.00
CA TYR A 210 14.29 -3.32 7.89
C TYR A 210 15.48 -4.24 8.22
N PRO A 211 15.29 -5.24 9.11
CA PRO A 211 16.33 -6.20 9.42
C PRO A 211 16.52 -7.15 8.23
N ALA A 212 17.77 -7.49 7.93
CA ALA A 212 18.09 -8.46 6.89
C ALA A 212 19.33 -9.28 7.25
N LYS A 213 19.53 -10.35 6.50
CA LYS A 213 20.80 -11.07 6.44
C LYS A 213 21.56 -10.56 5.23
N TYR A 214 22.83 -10.23 5.42
CA TYR A 214 23.67 -9.73 4.34
C TYR A 214 23.79 -10.76 3.22
N ASP A 215 23.46 -10.32 2.02
CA ASP A 215 23.69 -10.99 0.75
C ASP A 215 24.23 -9.95 -0.24
N ALA A 216 25.34 -10.27 -0.90
CA ALA A 216 26.05 -9.30 -1.73
C ALA A 216 25.28 -8.91 -3.01
N GLY A 217 24.25 -9.67 -3.40
CA GLY A 217 23.40 -9.35 -4.54
C GLY A 217 22.04 -8.77 -4.15
N SER A 218 21.47 -9.23 -3.03
CA SER A 218 20.07 -8.92 -2.68
C SER A 218 19.83 -8.98 -1.17
N THR A 219 20.37 -8.02 -0.42
CA THR A 219 20.24 -7.98 1.05
C THR A 219 18.81 -7.61 1.48
N TRP A 220 18.28 -6.51 0.95
CA TRP A 220 16.95 -5.98 1.26
C TRP A 220 15.99 -6.02 0.06
N ARG A 221 16.52 -5.89 -1.16
CA ARG A 221 15.80 -5.94 -2.43
C ARG A 221 16.57 -6.75 -3.45
N VAL A 222 15.86 -7.26 -4.46
CA VAL A 222 16.48 -7.86 -5.64
C VAL A 222 17.43 -6.84 -6.27
N ASP A 223 18.64 -7.30 -6.57
CA ASP A 223 19.73 -6.53 -7.21
C ASP A 223 20.13 -5.23 -6.50
N ASP A 224 20.03 -5.17 -5.16
CA ASP A 224 20.49 -4.01 -4.37
C ASP A 224 22.00 -3.99 -4.09
N GLY A 225 22.73 -5.02 -4.51
CA GLY A 225 24.18 -5.09 -4.35
C GLY A 225 24.64 -5.13 -2.88
N GLY A 226 23.75 -5.50 -1.96
CA GLY A 226 24.02 -5.47 -0.52
C GLY A 226 24.04 -4.06 0.08
N GLU A 227 23.55 -3.06 -0.67
CA GLU A 227 23.47 -1.67 -0.24
C GLU A 227 22.02 -1.25 0.01
N PHE A 228 21.85 -0.24 0.87
CA PHE A 228 20.56 0.41 1.08
C PHE A 228 20.67 1.85 0.56
N PRO A 229 20.16 2.16 -0.64
CA PRO A 229 20.28 3.51 -1.22
C PRO A 229 19.63 4.55 -0.31
N ASN A 230 20.25 5.73 -0.22
CA ASN A 230 19.81 6.77 0.71
C ASN A 230 18.50 7.48 0.28
N ASP A 231 18.02 7.19 -0.92
CA ASP A 231 16.80 7.67 -1.54
C ASP A 231 15.78 6.55 -1.81
N ALA A 232 16.08 5.32 -1.39
CA ALA A 232 15.22 4.15 -1.65
C ALA A 232 13.82 4.29 -1.03
N ILE A 233 13.72 4.96 0.12
CA ILE A 233 12.47 5.17 0.85
C ILE A 233 12.00 6.61 0.67
N LYS A 234 10.77 6.76 0.17
CA LYS A 234 10.00 8.00 0.19
C LYS A 234 8.86 7.87 1.19
N ILE A 235 8.62 8.91 1.99
CA ILE A 235 7.32 9.10 2.63
C ILE A 235 6.45 9.83 1.60
N ILE A 236 5.30 9.27 1.24
CA ILE A 236 4.41 9.84 0.21
C ILE A 236 3.12 10.42 0.81
N GLY A 237 2.86 10.14 2.09
CA GLY A 237 1.76 10.70 2.85
C GLY A 237 2.00 10.52 4.35
N ALA A 238 1.44 11.40 5.15
CA ALA A 238 1.48 11.30 6.60
C ALA A 238 0.20 11.88 7.19
N PHE A 239 -0.26 11.29 8.30
CA PHE A 239 -1.47 11.69 9.00
C PHE A 239 -1.25 11.71 10.51
N MET A 240 -2.02 12.53 11.21
CA MET A 240 -2.25 12.43 12.64
C MET A 240 -3.67 11.94 12.88
N ASN A 241 -3.82 10.83 13.58
CA ASN A 241 -5.15 10.36 13.95
C ASN A 241 -5.68 11.07 15.20
N ASN A 242 -6.93 10.76 15.57
CA ASN A 242 -7.62 11.33 16.74
C ASN A 242 -6.93 11.09 18.10
N LYS A 243 -5.97 10.16 18.19
CA LYS A 243 -5.16 9.91 19.39
C LYS A 243 -3.83 10.66 19.40
N ASN A 244 -3.59 11.54 18.42
CA ASN A 244 -2.30 12.18 18.16
C ASN A 244 -1.16 11.16 17.94
N GLU A 245 -1.49 10.01 17.33
CA GLU A 245 -0.51 9.05 16.85
C GLU A 245 -0.24 9.36 15.38
N ILE A 246 1.04 9.29 15.00
CA ILE A 246 1.46 9.55 13.62
C ILE A 246 1.31 8.29 12.78
N GLU A 247 0.83 8.47 11.56
CA GLU A 247 0.72 7.44 10.55
C GLU A 247 1.43 7.91 9.29
N ILE A 248 2.05 6.98 8.58
CA ILE A 248 2.85 7.26 7.40
C ILE A 248 2.53 6.30 6.28
N ILE A 249 2.69 6.79 5.06
CA ILE A 249 2.64 6.00 3.85
C ILE A 249 4.03 6.04 3.23
N ILE A 250 4.61 4.87 3.09
CA ILE A 250 5.95 4.66 2.57
C ILE A 250 5.84 4.12 1.15
N ASP A 251 6.59 4.70 0.23
CA ASP A 251 6.93 4.10 -1.06
C ASP A 251 8.41 3.74 -1.00
N TRP A 252 8.68 2.45 -0.93
CA TRP A 252 10.05 1.93 -1.01
C TRP A 252 10.25 1.44 -2.44
N ALA A 253 11.10 2.11 -3.21
CA ALA A 253 11.41 1.73 -4.58
C ALA A 253 12.52 0.67 -4.62
N GLY A 254 12.44 -0.21 -5.61
CA GLY A 254 13.49 -1.14 -6.03
C GLY A 254 13.51 -1.24 -7.56
N ALA A 255 14.38 -2.10 -8.10
CA ALA A 255 14.56 -2.22 -9.55
C ALA A 255 13.26 -2.56 -10.30
N GLU A 256 12.48 -3.52 -9.77
CA GLU A 256 11.30 -4.07 -10.47
C GLU A 256 9.97 -3.43 -10.06
N GLY A 257 9.98 -2.55 -9.06
CA GLY A 257 8.76 -2.04 -8.46
C GLY A 257 8.98 -1.36 -7.13
N ALA A 258 7.88 -0.93 -6.53
CA ALA A 258 7.83 -0.44 -5.16
C ALA A 258 6.99 -1.33 -4.25
N ASN A 259 7.39 -1.36 -2.98
CA ASN A 259 6.56 -1.83 -1.88
C ASN A 259 5.98 -0.60 -1.21
N ILE A 260 4.68 -0.62 -1.02
CA ILE A 260 3.91 0.50 -0.48
C ILE A 260 3.36 0.06 0.85
N GLU A 261 3.56 0.87 1.88
CA GLU A 261 3.18 0.52 3.25
C GLU A 261 2.41 1.69 3.87
N TYR A 262 1.21 1.43 4.37
CA TYR A 262 0.55 2.29 5.37
C TYR A 262 0.89 1.74 6.75
N ALA A 263 1.58 2.54 7.55
CA ALA A 263 2.05 2.17 8.88
C ALA A 263 1.61 3.19 9.93
N LYS A 264 1.31 2.69 11.12
CA LYS A 264 0.85 3.49 12.26
C LYS A 264 1.85 3.42 13.40
N SER A 265 2.07 4.55 14.09
CA SER A 265 2.90 4.54 15.28
C SER A 265 2.23 3.79 16.43
N ASN A 266 2.96 2.86 17.01
CA ASN A 266 2.67 2.23 18.29
C ASN A 266 3.91 2.39 19.18
N LYS A 267 3.83 3.32 20.15
CA LYS A 267 4.95 3.73 20.99
C LYS A 267 6.13 4.21 20.14
N ASN A 268 7.25 3.48 20.15
CA ASN A 268 8.47 3.81 19.43
C ASN A 268 8.63 2.99 18.13
N LYS A 269 7.57 2.37 17.61
CA LYS A 269 7.63 1.58 16.38
C LYS A 269 6.51 1.95 15.42
N PHE A 270 6.77 1.82 14.14
CA PHE A 270 5.73 1.79 13.12
C PHE A 270 5.28 0.34 12.88
N GLU A 271 3.99 0.11 13.02
CA GLU A 271 3.33 -1.16 12.72
C GLU A 271 2.58 -1.04 11.40
N THR A 272 2.81 -2.01 10.53
CA THR A 272 2.17 -2.11 9.23
C THR A 272 0.68 -2.37 9.39
N ILE A 273 -0.14 -1.55 8.75
CA ILE A 273 -1.60 -1.70 8.72
C ILE A 273 -2.06 -2.23 7.37
N LYS A 274 -1.46 -1.75 6.27
CA LYS A 274 -1.77 -2.19 4.91
C LYS A 274 -0.53 -2.13 4.03
N GLU A 275 -0.42 -3.08 3.10
CA GLU A 275 0.64 -3.13 2.11
C GLU A 275 0.06 -3.25 0.70
N ALA A 276 0.83 -2.78 -0.28
CA ALA A 276 0.61 -3.02 -1.69
C ALA A 276 1.94 -3.03 -2.44
N SER A 277 1.90 -3.36 -3.72
CA SER A 277 3.06 -3.27 -4.60
C SER A 277 2.70 -2.58 -5.90
N ARG A 278 3.61 -1.73 -6.39
CA ARG A 278 3.52 -1.12 -7.71
C ARG A 278 4.62 -1.72 -8.57
N TYR A 279 4.25 -2.53 -9.56
CA TYR A 279 5.21 -3.25 -10.41
C TYR A 279 5.51 -2.45 -11.68
N TRP A 280 6.79 -2.34 -12.06
CA TRP A 280 7.18 -1.77 -13.36
C TRP A 280 8.21 -2.61 -14.13
N GLY A 281 8.61 -3.77 -13.59
CA GLY A 281 9.65 -4.62 -14.16
C GLY A 281 11.02 -3.95 -14.15
N ALA A 282 12.10 -4.72 -14.22
CA ALA A 282 13.39 -4.15 -14.57
C ALA A 282 13.27 -3.61 -16.00
N MET A 283 13.41 -2.29 -16.17
CA MET A 283 13.49 -1.66 -17.50
C MET A 283 14.78 -2.05 -18.22
#